data_AF-A0A8H5F2Y1-F1
#
_entry.id   AF-A0A8H5F2Y1-F1
#
_cell.length_a   1.000
_cell.length_b   1.000
_cell.length_c   1.000
_cell.angle_alpha   90.00
_cell.angle_beta   90.00
_cell.angle_gamma   90.00
#
_symmetry.space_group_name_H-M   'P 1'
#
loop_
_entity.id
_entity.type
_entity.pdbx_description
1 polymer ?
#
loop_
_entity_poly.entity_id
_entity_poly.type
_entity_poly.pdbx_seq_one_letter_code
_entity_poly.pdbx_strand_id
1 'polypeptide(L)'
;MASLFRRRVVINLLRAFWVIIIFWYEYGTFYSSVHDCNWPDLTLYPSDVGATYDANISHVLLVADPQIVDRYSYPSRNFLVAHLTRLIVDLNLRKNWKAAIEKKPDAIVFLGDMMDNGRDSMSDAEYESYFQRFQSIFKADASIPQYFIPGNHDTGLGRTEYFSPHAHSRYVNHFGSPNTEISIANHTLVLFDAPNYADEDSQRYGQGKKINQWVPRKGGSLEYMKAFAKANHSDPVILFSHIPLYRPDGKSCGPLREKGNIRPGVGPGYQNVLEKLSSQRLLEAFKPAIVFSGDDHDYCEYTHHLSLRNAPIQETKEVTVKTISMVMNVRRPGFQLLSLAPALLHSETSETLAERPCVLPDQLRIYLQLYIPSLITSLLIVFLVSLRHRSTFHNKADSNLAEVHLLSDIEEGTGDAVESTFTSSRRQPTSSGRLNSRMTTINPGWRIAPEERYSKSNSFNVSEWLCGFADVILSASGRSRGPSSRRSWLLTFLRDVRDVAVFPIATFIFITWWTVSN
;
A
#
# COMPACT_ATOMS: atom_id res chain seq x y z
N MET A 1 -0.17 41.64 -23.80
CA MET A 1 0.55 41.45 -22.51
C MET A 1 -0.36 40.90 -21.41
N ALA A 2 -1.58 41.41 -21.22
CA ALA A 2 -2.52 40.91 -20.20
C ALA A 2 -2.88 39.40 -20.29
N SER A 3 -3.07 38.84 -21.50
CA SER A 3 -3.37 37.40 -21.67
C SER A 3 -2.20 36.48 -21.28
N LEU A 4 -0.96 36.91 -21.58
CA LEU A 4 0.27 36.21 -21.19
C LEU A 4 0.50 36.26 -19.68
N PHE A 5 0.24 37.41 -19.05
CA PHE A 5 0.29 37.58 -17.60
C PHE A 5 -0.73 36.67 -16.91
N ARG A 6 -1.99 36.67 -17.39
CA ARG A 6 -3.05 35.79 -16.88
C ARG A 6 -2.73 34.30 -17.03
N ARG A 7 -2.12 33.88 -18.14
CA ARG A 7 -1.65 32.50 -18.34
C ARG A 7 -0.58 32.11 -17.32
N ARG A 8 0.45 32.94 -17.12
CA ARG A 8 1.52 32.66 -16.13
C ARG A 8 0.99 32.54 -14.71
N VAL A 9 0.05 33.41 -14.31
CA VAL A 9 -0.60 33.35 -13.01
C VAL A 9 -1.35 32.02 -12.84
N VAL A 10 -2.15 31.60 -13.81
CA VAL A 10 -2.87 30.31 -13.74
C VAL A 10 -1.91 29.14 -13.60
N ILE A 11 -0.84 29.09 -14.40
CA ILE A 11 0.17 28.03 -14.31
C ILE A 11 0.84 27.99 -12.93
N ASN A 12 1.20 29.16 -12.37
CA ASN A 12 1.81 29.23 -11.04
C ASN A 12 0.84 28.86 -9.91
N LEU A 13 -0.44 29.20 -10.03
CA LEU A 13 -1.46 28.77 -9.07
C LEU A 13 -1.65 27.25 -9.12
N LEU A 14 -1.70 26.65 -10.31
CA LEU A 14 -1.78 25.19 -10.46
C LEU A 14 -0.53 24.50 -9.89
N ARG A 15 0.67 25.05 -10.12
CA ARG A 15 1.90 24.54 -9.49
C ARG A 15 1.82 24.55 -7.97
N ALA A 16 1.46 25.71 -7.39
CA ALA A 16 1.35 25.85 -5.94
C ALA A 16 0.29 24.90 -5.37
N PHE A 17 -0.88 24.81 -6.02
CA PHE A 17 -1.93 23.88 -5.65
C PHE A 17 -1.41 22.44 -5.60
N TRP A 18 -0.78 21.96 -6.68
CA TRP A 18 -0.27 20.59 -6.76
C TRP A 18 0.84 20.30 -5.74
N VAL A 19 1.76 21.24 -5.52
CA VAL A 19 2.80 21.10 -4.48
C VAL A 19 2.17 20.97 -3.10
N ILE A 20 1.18 21.81 -2.77
CA ILE A 20 0.49 21.77 -1.47
C ILE A 20 -0.26 20.45 -1.29
N ILE A 21 -1.04 20.01 -2.28
CA ILE A 21 -1.81 18.76 -2.13
C ILE A 21 -0.91 17.52 -2.11
N ILE A 22 0.17 17.47 -2.88
CA ILE A 22 1.11 16.35 -2.81
C ILE A 22 1.80 16.33 -1.46
N PHE A 23 2.29 17.49 -0.98
CA PHE A 23 2.91 17.56 0.33
C PHE A 23 1.96 17.13 1.45
N TRP A 24 0.72 17.61 1.43
CA TRP A 24 -0.27 17.23 2.43
C TRP A 24 -0.63 15.75 2.36
N TYR A 25 -0.99 15.22 1.18
CA TYR A 25 -1.55 13.88 1.06
C TYR A 25 -0.52 12.74 0.92
N GLU A 26 0.73 13.04 0.55
CA GLU A 26 1.81 12.05 0.52
C GLU A 26 2.69 12.06 1.77
N TYR A 27 2.59 13.09 2.62
CA TYR A 27 3.34 13.19 3.87
C TYR A 27 2.42 13.56 5.02
N GLY A 28 1.86 14.78 5.03
CA GLY A 28 1.13 15.34 6.17
C GLY A 28 -0.02 14.49 6.72
N THR A 29 -0.80 13.83 5.85
CA THR A 29 -1.95 13.01 6.26
C THR A 29 -1.57 11.80 7.10
N PHE A 30 -0.42 11.18 6.84
CA PHE A 30 0.03 10.00 7.57
C PHE A 30 0.43 10.35 9.02
N TYR A 31 1.08 11.50 9.20
CA TYR A 31 1.37 12.05 10.53
C TYR A 31 0.10 12.51 11.25
N SER A 32 -0.74 13.26 10.53
CA SER A 32 -1.97 13.81 11.11
C SER A 32 -2.97 12.73 11.50
N SER A 33 -3.07 11.61 10.77
CA SER A 33 -4.05 10.55 11.09
C SER A 33 -3.73 9.83 12.40
N VAL A 34 -2.46 9.79 12.80
CA VAL A 34 -2.03 9.12 14.03
C VAL A 34 -1.65 10.10 15.13
N HIS A 35 -1.75 11.42 14.92
CA HIS A 35 -1.33 12.44 15.89
C HIS A 35 -1.98 12.23 17.27
N ASP A 36 -3.28 11.96 17.31
CA ASP A 36 -4.03 11.76 18.56
C ASP A 36 -4.05 10.29 19.03
N CYS A 37 -3.34 9.40 18.33
CA CYS A 37 -3.19 8.01 18.72
C CYS A 37 -1.97 7.84 19.63
N ASN A 38 -2.13 8.14 20.91
CA ASN A 38 -1.09 7.99 21.92
C ASN A 38 -1.19 6.63 22.61
N TRP A 39 -0.07 6.19 23.21
CA TRP A 39 -0.04 5.01 24.05
C TRP A 39 -1.08 5.11 25.18
N PRO A 40 -1.91 4.07 25.40
CA PRO A 40 -3.01 4.10 26.36
C PRO A 40 -2.55 3.95 27.82
N ASP A 41 -1.48 4.63 28.22
CA ASP A 41 -0.84 4.46 29.53
C ASP A 41 -1.69 5.00 30.70
N LEU A 42 -2.56 5.98 30.42
CA LEU A 42 -3.36 6.66 31.45
C LEU A 42 -4.27 5.72 32.23
N THR A 43 -4.70 4.60 31.65
CA THR A 43 -5.54 3.61 32.33
C THR A 43 -4.74 2.69 33.25
N LEU A 44 -3.40 2.68 33.14
CA LEU A 44 -2.50 1.79 33.86
C LEU A 44 -1.88 2.44 35.11
N TYR A 45 -1.94 3.77 35.24
CA TYR A 45 -1.46 4.44 36.44
C TYR A 45 -2.44 4.26 37.61
N PRO A 46 -1.98 3.88 38.81
CA PRO A 46 -2.82 3.79 39.99
C PRO A 46 -3.48 5.15 40.31
N SER A 47 -4.78 5.14 40.65
CA SER A 47 -5.56 6.35 40.97
C SER A 47 -4.94 7.21 42.09
N ASP A 48 -4.18 6.59 43.00
CA ASP A 48 -3.62 7.21 44.20
C ASP A 48 -2.18 7.70 44.01
N VAL A 49 -1.52 7.30 42.92
CA VAL A 49 -0.15 7.68 42.58
C VAL A 49 -0.25 8.30 41.20
N GLY A 50 -0.50 9.62 41.14
CA GLY A 50 -0.54 10.35 39.87
C GLY A 50 0.70 10.05 39.02
N ALA A 51 0.66 10.44 37.74
CA ALA A 51 1.68 10.18 36.70
C ALA A 51 3.13 10.67 37.00
N THR A 52 3.46 10.94 38.26
CA THR A 52 4.76 11.28 38.82
C THR A 52 5.62 10.07 39.22
N TYR A 53 5.06 8.85 39.24
CA TYR A 53 5.89 7.63 39.35
C TYR A 53 6.37 7.25 37.96
N ASP A 54 7.70 7.22 37.77
CA ASP A 54 8.36 6.79 36.54
C ASP A 54 8.27 5.26 36.43
N ALA A 55 7.03 4.77 36.31
CA ALA A 55 6.77 3.36 36.10
C ALA A 55 7.07 3.07 34.63
N ASN A 56 8.11 2.27 34.40
CA ASN A 56 8.58 1.92 33.07
C ASN A 56 7.57 0.99 32.37
N ILE A 57 6.48 1.57 31.86
CA ILE A 57 5.47 0.90 31.04
C ILE A 57 6.15 0.51 29.72
N SER A 58 6.03 -0.75 29.34
CA SER A 58 6.56 -1.22 28.06
C SER A 58 5.54 -1.05 26.95
N HIS A 59 6.00 -0.52 25.82
CA HIS A 59 5.18 -0.23 24.64
C HIS A 59 5.44 -1.24 23.53
N VAL A 60 4.43 -2.06 23.23
CA VAL A 60 4.49 -3.07 22.17
C VAL A 60 3.62 -2.63 20.99
N LEU A 61 4.25 -2.48 19.81
CA LEU A 61 3.54 -2.20 18.56
C LEU A 61 3.11 -3.51 17.90
N LEU A 62 1.82 -3.66 17.61
CA LEU A 62 1.28 -4.81 16.91
C LEU A 62 0.92 -4.45 15.47
N VAL A 63 1.41 -5.25 14.53
CA VAL A 63 1.22 -5.04 13.09
C VAL A 63 0.67 -6.31 12.46
N ALA A 64 -0.50 -6.24 11.83
CA ALA A 64 -1.11 -7.38 11.15
C ALA A 64 -1.04 -7.24 9.63
N ASP A 65 -0.96 -8.39 8.97
CA ASP A 65 -1.08 -8.59 7.53
C ASP A 65 -0.30 -7.55 6.69
N PRO A 66 1.03 -7.41 6.85
CA PRO A 66 1.84 -6.58 5.97
C PRO A 66 1.63 -6.89 4.49
N GLN A 67 1.52 -8.18 4.16
CA GLN A 67 1.24 -8.77 2.85
C GLN A 67 1.87 -7.97 1.72
N ILE A 68 3.20 -7.82 1.75
CA ILE A 68 3.90 -7.14 0.66
C ILE A 68 3.64 -7.93 -0.62
N VAL A 69 3.16 -7.26 -1.68
CA VAL A 69 2.75 -7.93 -2.93
C VAL A 69 3.94 -8.22 -3.84
N ASP A 70 3.90 -9.32 -4.59
CA ASP A 70 4.91 -9.66 -5.59
C ASP A 70 4.33 -9.65 -7.02
N ARG A 71 5.08 -10.24 -7.98
CA ARG A 71 4.66 -10.33 -9.37
C ARG A 71 3.51 -11.32 -9.61
N TYR A 72 3.26 -12.22 -8.66
CA TYR A 72 2.27 -13.28 -8.75
C TYR A 72 0.98 -12.97 -8.00
N SER A 73 0.99 -11.98 -7.08
CA SER A 73 -0.20 -11.48 -6.37
C SER A 73 -1.41 -11.16 -7.26
N TYR A 74 -1.17 -10.63 -8.47
CA TYR A 74 -2.23 -10.28 -9.42
C TYR A 74 -1.91 -10.80 -10.84
N PRO A 75 -2.10 -12.11 -11.11
CA PRO A 75 -1.59 -12.75 -12.32
C PRO A 75 -2.30 -12.29 -13.60
N SER A 76 -3.49 -11.69 -13.47
CA SER A 76 -4.22 -11.10 -14.60
C SER A 76 -3.65 -9.76 -15.06
N ARG A 77 -2.74 -9.13 -14.30
CA ARG A 77 -2.13 -7.84 -14.66
C ARG A 77 -0.92 -8.07 -15.55
N ASN A 78 -0.78 -7.25 -16.59
CA ASN A 78 0.46 -7.23 -17.36
C ASN A 78 1.64 -6.75 -16.50
N PHE A 79 2.85 -7.07 -16.94
CA PHE A 79 4.08 -6.79 -16.20
C PHE A 79 4.23 -5.32 -15.76
N LEU A 80 3.88 -4.36 -16.62
CA LEU A 80 4.01 -2.94 -16.30
C LEU A 80 3.05 -2.52 -15.18
N VAL A 81 1.80 -2.98 -15.25
CA VAL A 81 0.78 -2.68 -14.22
C VAL A 81 1.12 -3.40 -12.92
N ALA A 82 1.60 -4.65 -12.97
CA ALA A 82 2.05 -5.38 -11.79
C ALA A 82 3.23 -4.66 -11.11
N HIS A 83 4.22 -4.21 -11.89
CA HIS A 83 5.36 -3.46 -11.36
C HIS A 83 4.93 -2.13 -10.73
N LEU A 84 4.07 -1.36 -11.39
CA LEU A 84 3.53 -0.10 -10.84
C LEU A 84 2.70 -0.34 -9.58
N THR A 85 1.90 -1.42 -9.55
CA THR A 85 1.14 -1.81 -8.37
C THR A 85 2.08 -2.03 -7.20
N ARG A 86 3.11 -2.87 -7.38
CA ARG A 86 4.09 -3.16 -6.34
C ARG A 86 4.77 -1.88 -5.85
N LEU A 87 5.20 -1.01 -6.75
CA LEU A 87 5.82 0.27 -6.37
C LEU A 87 4.87 1.13 -5.51
N ILE A 88 3.61 1.29 -5.92
CA ILE A 88 2.64 2.10 -5.20
C ILE A 88 2.34 1.50 -3.81
N VAL A 89 2.21 0.18 -3.73
CA VAL A 89 1.96 -0.53 -2.46
C VAL A 89 3.18 -0.42 -1.55
N ASP A 90 4.39 -0.67 -2.04
CA ASP A 90 5.64 -0.54 -1.28
C ASP A 90 5.78 0.89 -0.71
N LEU A 91 5.49 1.93 -1.51
CA LEU A 91 5.51 3.32 -1.06
C LEU A 91 4.46 3.62 0.01
N ASN A 92 3.25 3.06 -0.12
CA ASN A 92 2.22 3.23 0.89
C ASN A 92 2.60 2.53 2.21
N LEU A 93 3.10 1.29 2.13
CA LEU A 93 3.55 0.53 3.30
C LEU A 93 4.67 1.25 4.04
N ARG A 94 5.64 1.86 3.32
CA ARG A 94 6.69 2.67 3.95
C ARG A 94 6.14 3.88 4.70
N LYS A 95 5.15 4.57 4.14
CA LYS A 95 4.49 5.71 4.82
C LYS A 95 3.70 5.25 6.05
N ASN A 96 2.98 4.14 5.93
CA ASN A 96 2.25 3.53 7.05
C ASN A 96 3.21 3.11 8.16
N TRP A 97 4.29 2.42 7.79
CA TRP A 97 5.33 1.96 8.69
C TRP A 97 6.01 3.13 9.40
N LYS A 98 6.36 4.20 8.68
CA LYS A 98 6.92 5.41 9.26
C LYS A 98 6.01 6.02 10.34
N ALA A 99 4.72 6.16 10.04
CA ALA A 99 3.74 6.65 11.02
C ALA A 99 3.59 5.74 12.26
N ALA A 100 3.76 4.43 12.09
CA ALA A 100 3.68 3.46 13.17
C ALA A 100 4.96 3.43 14.04
N ILE A 101 6.14 3.35 13.42
CA ILE A 101 7.42 3.24 14.13
C ILE A 101 7.81 4.55 14.84
N GLU A 102 7.33 5.71 14.37
CA GLU A 102 7.48 6.99 15.06
C GLU A 102 6.72 7.08 16.38
N LYS A 103 5.87 6.09 16.71
CA LYS A 103 5.34 5.89 18.06
C LYS A 103 6.39 5.43 19.06
N LYS A 104 7.60 5.08 18.59
CA LYS A 104 8.76 4.68 19.40
C LYS A 104 8.44 3.49 20.32
N PRO A 105 8.00 2.35 19.77
CA PRO A 105 7.76 1.17 20.58
C PRO A 105 9.06 0.57 21.11
N ASP A 106 8.96 -0.12 22.24
CA ASP A 106 10.05 -0.92 22.82
C ASP A 106 10.18 -2.29 22.14
N ALA A 107 9.09 -2.82 21.60
CA ALA A 107 9.05 -4.08 20.87
C ALA A 107 7.98 -4.07 19.78
N ILE A 108 8.16 -4.90 18.75
CA ILE A 108 7.20 -5.05 17.65
C ILE A 108 6.78 -6.51 17.53
N VAL A 109 5.48 -6.77 17.36
CA VAL A 109 4.95 -8.11 17.06
C VAL A 109 4.18 -8.06 15.74
N PHE A 110 4.64 -8.84 14.76
CA PHE A 110 3.96 -9.05 13.49
C PHE A 110 3.03 -10.25 13.58
N LEU A 111 1.75 -10.03 13.27
CA LEU A 111 0.65 -10.98 13.40
C LEU A 111 0.44 -11.81 12.13
N GLY A 112 1.53 -12.27 11.52
CA GLY A 112 1.51 -13.12 10.33
C GLY A 112 1.30 -12.37 9.02
N ASP A 113 1.37 -13.15 7.95
CA ASP A 113 1.18 -12.73 6.57
C ASP A 113 2.13 -11.61 6.16
N MET A 114 3.42 -11.80 6.46
CA MET A 114 4.45 -10.83 6.10
C MET A 114 4.54 -10.65 4.57
N MET A 115 4.39 -11.75 3.83
CA MET A 115 4.49 -11.79 2.37
C MET A 115 3.25 -12.46 1.76
N ASP A 116 2.67 -11.84 0.73
CA ASP A 116 1.44 -12.35 0.08
C ASP A 116 1.61 -13.73 -0.58
N ASN A 117 2.84 -14.11 -0.95
CA ASN A 117 3.13 -15.43 -1.55
C ASN A 117 4.29 -16.11 -0.82
N GLY A 118 4.43 -15.89 0.50
CA GLY A 118 5.56 -16.39 1.29
C GLY A 118 5.72 -17.91 1.27
N ARG A 119 4.62 -18.65 1.15
CA ARG A 119 4.62 -20.12 1.06
C ARG A 119 4.69 -20.69 -0.35
N ASP A 120 4.61 -19.85 -1.39
CA ASP A 120 4.49 -20.32 -2.77
C ASP A 120 5.81 -20.85 -3.36
N SER A 121 5.68 -21.65 -4.41
CA SER A 121 6.82 -22.21 -5.14
C SER A 121 7.59 -21.11 -5.87
N MET A 122 8.81 -20.87 -5.41
CA MET A 122 9.77 -19.92 -6.00
C MET A 122 11.19 -20.38 -5.72
N SER A 123 12.17 -19.85 -6.46
CA SER A 123 13.58 -20.13 -6.20
C SER A 123 14.03 -19.51 -4.87
N ASP A 124 15.07 -20.06 -4.24
CA ASP A 124 15.60 -19.51 -2.97
C ASP A 124 16.12 -18.08 -3.15
N ALA A 125 16.73 -17.76 -4.30
CA ALA A 125 17.17 -16.40 -4.62
C ALA A 125 16.01 -15.41 -4.75
N GLU A 126 14.86 -15.86 -5.28
CA GLU A 126 13.66 -15.03 -5.36
C GLU A 126 13.06 -14.78 -3.97
N TYR A 127 13.00 -15.83 -3.13
CA TYR A 127 12.55 -15.70 -1.75
C TYR A 127 13.44 -14.75 -0.94
N GLU A 128 14.76 -14.88 -1.05
CA GLU A 128 15.71 -14.00 -0.37
C GLU A 128 15.51 -12.54 -0.78
N SER A 129 15.33 -12.26 -2.08
CA SER A 129 15.02 -10.90 -2.54
C SER A 129 13.67 -10.39 -2.04
N TYR A 130 12.70 -11.29 -1.84
CA TYR A 130 11.37 -10.95 -1.32
C TYR A 130 11.45 -10.59 0.17
N PHE A 131 12.18 -11.40 0.95
CA PHE A 131 12.45 -11.16 2.36
C PHE A 131 13.25 -9.86 2.59
N GLN A 132 14.32 -9.63 1.82
CA GLN A 132 15.08 -8.38 1.90
C GLN A 132 14.21 -7.16 1.59
N ARG A 133 13.24 -7.29 0.68
CA ARG A 133 12.25 -6.23 0.41
C ARG A 133 11.36 -6.00 1.62
N PHE A 134 10.87 -7.05 2.28
CA PHE A 134 10.11 -6.94 3.52
C PHE A 134 10.92 -6.19 4.59
N GLN A 135 12.15 -6.64 4.88
CA GLN A 135 13.04 -5.99 5.86
C GLN A 135 13.33 -4.53 5.51
N SER A 136 13.46 -4.21 4.21
CA SER A 136 13.67 -2.84 3.76
C SER A 136 12.44 -1.93 3.97
N ILE A 137 11.22 -2.46 3.83
CA ILE A 137 9.97 -1.70 4.03
C ILE A 137 9.73 -1.50 5.53
N PHE A 138 9.89 -2.55 6.33
CA PHE A 138 9.62 -2.56 7.77
C PHE A 138 10.90 -2.44 8.60
N LYS A 139 11.82 -1.58 8.15
CA LYS A 139 13.09 -1.36 8.85
C LYS A 139 12.84 -0.69 10.21
N ALA A 140 13.35 -1.28 11.28
CA ALA A 140 13.38 -0.71 12.63
C ALA A 140 14.82 -0.46 13.08
N ASP A 141 14.99 0.29 14.17
CA ASP A 141 16.28 0.36 14.87
C ASP A 141 16.69 -1.03 15.38
N ALA A 142 17.98 -1.34 15.37
CA ALA A 142 18.49 -2.62 15.85
C ALA A 142 18.22 -2.85 17.35
N SER A 143 17.98 -1.79 18.13
CA SER A 143 17.60 -1.89 19.54
C SER A 143 16.16 -2.34 19.76
N ILE A 144 15.29 -2.29 18.74
CA ILE A 144 13.87 -2.63 18.87
C ILE A 144 13.68 -4.08 18.41
N PRO A 145 13.49 -5.06 19.32
CA PRO A 145 13.23 -6.44 18.94
C PRO A 145 11.93 -6.58 18.15
N GLN A 146 11.98 -7.44 17.13
CA GLN A 146 10.85 -7.79 16.28
C GLN A 146 10.54 -9.28 16.44
N TYR A 147 9.27 -9.58 16.66
CA TYR A 147 8.76 -10.94 16.81
C TYR A 147 7.67 -11.23 15.78
N PHE A 148 7.54 -12.49 15.38
CA PHE A 148 6.67 -12.90 14.29
C PHE A 148 5.90 -14.16 14.68
N ILE A 149 4.61 -14.21 14.36
CA ILE A 149 3.83 -15.45 14.24
C ILE A 149 3.56 -15.74 12.77
N PRO A 150 3.39 -17.01 12.35
CA PRO A 150 3.13 -17.30 10.95
C PRO A 150 1.66 -17.03 10.61
N GLY A 151 1.44 -16.50 9.41
CA GLY A 151 0.13 -16.47 8.78
C GLY A 151 -0.12 -17.60 7.78
N ASN A 152 -1.33 -17.61 7.23
CA ASN A 152 -1.76 -18.60 6.23
C ASN A 152 -1.02 -18.39 4.88
N HIS A 153 -0.53 -17.19 4.56
CA HIS A 153 0.32 -16.93 3.38
C HIS A 153 1.81 -17.21 3.62
N ASP A 154 2.23 -17.39 4.86
CA ASP A 154 3.63 -17.66 5.21
C ASP A 154 3.96 -19.14 5.29
N THR A 155 3.03 -19.95 5.84
CA THR A 155 3.24 -21.39 6.06
C THR A 155 1.98 -22.23 5.76
N GLY A 156 1.34 -22.79 6.80
CA GLY A 156 0.33 -23.85 6.71
C GLY A 156 -1.06 -23.41 6.31
N LEU A 157 -1.93 -24.42 6.18
CA LEU A 157 -3.34 -24.51 5.75
C LEU A 157 -3.57 -25.42 4.53
N GLY A 158 -2.81 -26.53 4.49
CA GLY A 158 -2.93 -27.61 3.52
C GLY A 158 -1.68 -27.78 2.65
N ARG A 159 -1.73 -28.79 1.77
CA ARG A 159 -0.72 -28.98 0.71
C ARG A 159 -1.41 -28.82 -0.63
N THR A 160 -0.85 -27.96 -1.47
CA THR A 160 -1.22 -27.82 -2.88
C THR A 160 0.03 -27.95 -3.74
N GLU A 161 -0.14 -28.20 -5.04
CA GLU A 161 0.99 -28.25 -5.99
C GLU A 161 1.72 -26.89 -6.14
N TYR A 162 1.07 -25.80 -5.73
CA TYR A 162 1.61 -24.45 -5.81
C TYR A 162 2.46 -24.07 -4.59
N PHE A 163 2.27 -24.74 -3.46
CA PHE A 163 3.02 -24.43 -2.24
C PHE A 163 4.42 -25.07 -2.25
N SER A 164 5.40 -24.29 -1.83
CA SER A 164 6.77 -24.74 -1.71
C SER A 164 6.90 -25.79 -0.59
N PRO A 165 7.55 -26.94 -0.84
CA PRO A 165 7.89 -27.87 0.24
C PRO A 165 8.85 -27.25 1.26
N HIS A 166 9.50 -26.12 0.92
CA HIS A 166 10.42 -25.38 1.78
C HIS A 166 9.75 -24.23 2.55
N ALA A 167 8.43 -24.00 2.42
CA ALA A 167 7.73 -22.88 3.03
C ALA A 167 8.01 -22.74 4.54
N HIS A 168 7.80 -23.83 5.30
CA HIS A 168 8.07 -23.84 6.74
C HIS A 168 9.54 -23.57 7.07
N SER A 169 10.49 -24.23 6.40
CA SER A 169 11.92 -24.00 6.65
C SER A 169 12.36 -22.58 6.29
N ARG A 170 11.78 -22.00 5.23
CA ARG A 170 12.03 -20.61 4.85
C ARG A 170 11.51 -19.67 5.91
N TYR A 171 10.28 -19.86 6.37
CA TYR A 171 9.74 -19.07 7.49
C TYR A 171 10.67 -19.11 8.70
N VAL A 172 11.03 -20.31 9.17
CA VAL A 172 11.88 -20.48 10.37
C VAL A 172 13.23 -19.78 10.21
N ASN A 173 13.86 -19.89 9.04
CA ASN A 173 15.18 -19.31 8.79
C ASN A 173 15.17 -17.76 8.73
N HIS A 174 14.02 -17.12 8.51
CA HIS A 174 13.93 -15.68 8.24
C HIS A 174 13.13 -14.92 9.31
N PHE A 175 12.11 -15.55 9.91
CA PHE A 175 11.21 -14.95 10.89
C PHE A 175 11.30 -15.61 12.28
N GLY A 176 11.99 -16.75 12.40
CA GLY A 176 12.23 -17.42 13.68
C GLY A 176 11.23 -18.52 14.02
N SER A 177 11.22 -18.94 15.28
CA SER A 177 10.42 -20.07 15.75
C SER A 177 8.92 -19.72 15.74
N PRO A 178 8.06 -20.51 15.05
CA PRO A 178 6.62 -20.25 14.92
C PRO A 178 5.84 -20.27 16.23
N ASN A 179 6.32 -21.06 17.21
CA ASN A 179 5.76 -21.13 18.55
C ASN A 179 6.83 -20.71 19.56
N THR A 180 6.60 -19.60 20.27
CA THR A 180 7.58 -19.04 21.22
C THR A 180 6.88 -18.30 22.37
N GLU A 181 7.53 -18.29 23.53
CA GLU A 181 7.16 -17.48 24.69
C GLU A 181 8.16 -16.34 24.85
N ILE A 182 7.68 -15.10 25.01
CA ILE A 182 8.53 -13.95 25.34
C ILE A 182 7.97 -13.27 26.60
N SER A 183 8.85 -12.71 27.43
CA SER A 183 8.44 -11.97 28.63
C SER A 183 8.72 -10.48 28.44
N ILE A 184 7.68 -9.66 28.60
CA ILE A 184 7.77 -8.18 28.55
C ILE A 184 6.96 -7.64 29.73
N ALA A 185 7.57 -6.80 30.57
CA ALA A 185 6.93 -6.19 31.73
C ALA A 185 6.12 -7.18 32.61
N ASN A 186 6.69 -8.36 32.92
CA ASN A 186 6.01 -9.42 33.69
C ASN A 186 4.70 -9.91 33.05
N HIS A 187 4.63 -9.92 31.73
CA HIS A 187 3.58 -10.58 30.95
C HIS A 187 4.20 -11.67 30.09
N THR A 188 3.53 -12.81 29.99
CA THR A 188 3.92 -13.91 29.08
C THR A 188 3.21 -13.73 27.75
N LEU A 189 3.95 -13.30 26.74
CA LEU A 189 3.45 -13.15 25.38
C LEU A 189 3.68 -14.47 24.64
N VAL A 190 2.58 -15.14 24.28
CA VAL A 190 2.56 -16.42 23.58
C VAL A 190 2.38 -16.16 22.09
N LEU A 191 3.43 -16.40 21.32
CA LEU A 191 3.43 -16.35 19.87
C LEU A 191 3.04 -17.73 19.34
N PHE A 192 1.85 -17.84 18.74
CA PHE A 192 1.25 -19.13 18.41
C PHE A 192 1.06 -19.33 16.90
N ASP A 193 1.53 -20.48 16.41
CA ASP A 193 1.35 -20.91 15.03
C ASP A 193 -0.05 -21.54 14.84
N ALA A 194 -1.02 -20.65 14.65
CA ALA A 194 -2.42 -20.99 14.40
C ALA A 194 -2.65 -21.74 13.07
N PRO A 195 -1.98 -21.39 11.94
CA PRO A 195 -2.11 -22.14 10.69
C PRO A 195 -1.75 -23.62 10.84
N ASN A 196 -0.58 -23.96 11.39
CA ASN A 196 -0.21 -25.37 11.56
C ASN A 196 -1.05 -26.07 12.64
N TYR A 197 -1.54 -25.34 13.65
CA TYR A 197 -2.49 -25.88 14.61
C TYR A 197 -3.80 -26.31 13.94
N ALA A 198 -4.37 -25.45 13.09
CA ALA A 198 -5.57 -25.75 12.33
C ALA A 198 -5.36 -26.93 11.36
N ASP A 199 -4.22 -26.97 10.67
CA ASP A 199 -3.86 -28.09 9.78
C ASP A 199 -3.76 -29.43 10.52
N GLU A 200 -3.10 -29.45 11.67
CA GLU A 200 -2.98 -30.65 12.48
C GLU A 200 -4.34 -31.10 13.00
N ASP A 201 -5.18 -30.16 13.45
CA ASP A 201 -6.51 -30.47 13.95
C ASP A 201 -7.46 -30.99 12.86
N SER A 202 -7.38 -30.41 11.66
CA SER A 202 -8.08 -30.87 10.45
C SER A 202 -7.69 -32.31 10.08
N GLN A 203 -6.39 -32.63 10.11
CA GLN A 203 -5.92 -33.99 9.84
C GLN A 203 -6.35 -35.01 10.90
N ARG A 204 -6.33 -34.61 12.18
CA ARG A 204 -6.87 -35.40 13.27
C ARG A 204 -8.36 -35.69 13.05
N TYR A 205 -9.13 -34.65 12.74
CA TYR A 205 -10.57 -34.77 12.49
C TYR A 205 -10.87 -35.66 11.28
N GLY A 206 -10.14 -35.49 10.18
CA GLY A 206 -10.25 -36.32 8.98
C GLY A 206 -9.94 -37.81 9.21
N GLN A 207 -9.18 -38.16 10.25
CA GLN A 207 -8.95 -39.54 10.67
C GLN A 207 -9.98 -40.06 11.70
N GLY A 208 -11.01 -39.28 12.03
CA GLY A 208 -12.02 -39.63 13.03
C GLY A 208 -11.47 -39.77 14.46
N LYS A 209 -10.28 -39.23 14.74
CA LYS A 209 -9.61 -39.37 16.04
C LYS A 209 -10.05 -38.28 17.00
N LYS A 210 -10.33 -38.66 18.25
CA LYS A 210 -10.48 -37.69 19.35
C LYS A 210 -9.12 -37.11 19.75
N ILE A 211 -9.12 -35.93 20.37
CA ILE A 211 -7.88 -35.23 20.75
C ILE A 211 -6.98 -36.01 21.73
N ASN A 212 -7.58 -36.85 22.57
CA ASN A 212 -6.88 -37.74 23.50
C ASN A 212 -6.28 -38.98 22.83
N GLN A 213 -6.72 -39.31 21.62
CA GLN A 213 -6.20 -40.41 20.80
C GLN A 213 -5.17 -39.93 19.76
N TRP A 214 -4.99 -38.61 19.64
CA TRP A 214 -4.05 -38.01 18.71
C TRP A 214 -2.70 -37.78 19.36
N VAL A 215 -1.65 -38.32 18.73
CA VAL A 215 -0.27 -38.02 19.09
C VAL A 215 0.11 -36.71 18.42
N PRO A 216 0.41 -35.64 19.19
CA PRO A 216 0.82 -34.37 18.62
C PRO A 216 2.06 -34.53 17.74
N ARG A 217 2.14 -33.74 16.66
CA ARG A 217 3.36 -33.67 15.86
C ARG A 217 4.50 -33.12 16.70
N LYS A 218 5.66 -33.77 16.60
CA LYS A 218 6.89 -33.31 17.25
C LYS A 218 7.26 -31.92 16.74
N GLY A 219 7.46 -30.97 17.64
CA GLY A 219 7.71 -29.56 17.35
C GLY A 219 6.50 -28.79 16.81
N GLY A 220 5.30 -29.38 16.83
CA GLY A 220 4.08 -28.77 16.32
C GLY A 220 3.33 -27.93 17.36
N SER A 221 2.43 -27.07 16.89
CA SER A 221 1.63 -26.16 17.72
C SER A 221 0.77 -26.89 18.77
N LEU A 222 0.25 -28.08 18.45
CA LEU A 222 -0.52 -28.88 19.41
C LEU A 222 0.35 -29.45 20.53
N GLU A 223 1.60 -29.84 20.24
CA GLU A 223 2.55 -30.28 21.26
C GLU A 223 2.92 -29.11 22.18
N TYR A 224 3.24 -27.96 21.57
CA TYR A 224 3.54 -26.72 22.29
C TYR A 224 2.41 -26.30 23.24
N MET A 225 1.17 -26.22 22.74
CA MET A 225 -0.01 -25.88 23.56
C MET A 225 -0.17 -26.86 24.75
N LYS A 226 0.02 -28.17 24.53
CA LYS A 226 -0.07 -29.17 25.59
C LYS A 226 1.08 -29.07 26.60
N ALA A 227 2.27 -28.66 26.17
CA ALA A 227 3.41 -28.44 27.04
C ALA A 227 3.19 -27.18 27.90
N PHE A 228 2.74 -26.08 27.29
CA PHE A 228 2.39 -24.83 27.98
C PHE A 228 1.36 -25.08 29.08
N ALA A 229 0.28 -25.79 28.77
CA ALA A 229 -0.80 -26.08 29.72
C ALA A 229 -0.36 -26.92 30.94
N LYS A 230 0.78 -27.61 30.86
CA LYS A 230 1.35 -28.39 31.97
C LYS A 230 2.34 -27.59 32.81
N ALA A 231 2.91 -26.52 32.25
CA ALA A 231 3.80 -25.63 32.97
C ALA A 231 3.01 -24.72 33.91
N ASN A 232 3.69 -24.21 34.93
CA ASN A 232 3.10 -23.25 35.86
C ASN A 232 3.43 -21.83 35.39
N HIS A 233 2.41 -21.01 35.16
CA HIS A 233 2.53 -19.64 34.69
C HIS A 233 1.95 -18.70 35.74
N SER A 234 2.78 -17.81 36.27
CA SER A 234 2.36 -16.78 37.25
C SER A 234 1.92 -15.49 36.58
N ASP A 235 2.52 -15.17 35.44
CA ASP A 235 2.38 -13.89 34.78
C ASP A 235 1.15 -13.88 33.86
N PRO A 236 0.45 -12.74 33.69
CA PRO A 236 -0.67 -12.65 32.77
C PRO A 236 -0.26 -13.02 31.34
N VAL A 237 -1.06 -13.88 30.71
CA VAL A 237 -0.77 -14.41 29.37
C VAL A 237 -1.46 -13.55 28.30
N ILE A 238 -0.71 -13.17 27.28
CA ILE A 238 -1.20 -12.51 26.06
C ILE A 238 -1.01 -13.46 24.90
N LEU A 239 -2.10 -13.86 24.23
CA LEU A 239 -2.03 -14.80 23.12
C LEU A 239 -2.05 -14.07 21.78
N PHE A 240 -1.04 -14.31 20.95
CA PHE A 240 -1.00 -13.86 19.56
C PHE A 240 -1.28 -15.03 18.62
N SER A 241 -2.34 -14.92 17.81
CA SER A 241 -2.81 -15.96 16.90
C SER A 241 -3.20 -15.33 15.57
N HIS A 242 -2.55 -15.67 14.46
CA HIS A 242 -2.88 -15.06 13.18
C HIS A 242 -4.35 -15.29 12.79
N ILE A 243 -4.80 -16.56 12.82
CA ILE A 243 -6.21 -16.90 12.57
C ILE A 243 -7.06 -16.53 13.80
N PRO A 244 -8.13 -15.74 13.65
CA PRO A 244 -9.02 -15.40 14.74
C PRO A 244 -9.67 -16.61 15.41
N LEU A 245 -9.95 -16.52 16.71
CA LEU A 245 -10.66 -17.58 17.41
C LEU A 245 -12.14 -17.65 16.98
N TYR A 246 -12.71 -18.83 17.16
CA TYR A 246 -14.11 -19.12 16.84
C TYR A 246 -15.04 -18.09 17.48
N ARG A 247 -15.97 -17.59 16.66
CA ARG A 247 -17.13 -16.81 17.09
C ARG A 247 -18.37 -17.25 16.33
N PRO A 248 -19.57 -17.17 16.94
CA PRO A 248 -20.81 -17.44 16.22
C PRO A 248 -20.95 -16.56 14.96
N ASP A 249 -21.49 -17.14 13.90
CA ASP A 249 -21.68 -16.41 12.63
C ASP A 249 -22.57 -15.17 12.83
N GLY A 250 -22.21 -14.08 12.15
CA GLY A 250 -22.91 -12.81 12.23
C GLY A 250 -22.69 -12.01 13.52
N LYS A 251 -21.80 -12.42 14.43
CA LYS A 251 -21.45 -11.60 15.61
C LYS A 251 -20.78 -10.29 15.22
N SER A 252 -21.17 -9.22 15.91
CA SER A 252 -20.65 -7.88 15.68
C SER A 252 -19.18 -7.78 16.08
N CYS A 253 -18.44 -6.97 15.34
CA CYS A 253 -17.02 -6.67 15.52
C CYS A 253 -16.75 -5.34 16.23
N GLY A 254 -17.78 -4.74 16.82
CA GLY A 254 -17.69 -3.41 17.39
C GLY A 254 -17.75 -2.29 16.32
N PRO A 255 -17.75 -1.02 16.77
CA PRO A 255 -18.03 0.13 15.91
C PRO A 255 -16.84 0.58 15.05
N LEU A 256 -15.63 0.09 15.34
CA LEU A 256 -14.39 0.52 14.66
C LEU A 256 -14.12 -0.26 13.36
N ARG A 257 -14.88 -1.33 13.10
CA ARG A 257 -14.83 -2.09 11.84
C ARG A 257 -15.39 -1.28 10.67
N GLU A 258 -14.81 -1.42 9.49
CA GLU A 258 -15.33 -0.74 8.30
C GLU A 258 -16.52 -1.47 7.66
N LYS A 259 -16.48 -2.81 7.57
CA LYS A 259 -17.49 -3.56 6.82
C LYS A 259 -17.82 -4.93 7.39
N GLY A 260 -19.12 -5.19 7.54
CA GLY A 260 -19.65 -6.52 7.80
C GLY A 260 -19.16 -7.12 9.12
N ASN A 261 -19.13 -8.45 9.18
CA ASN A 261 -18.68 -9.25 10.32
C ASN A 261 -17.78 -10.37 9.80
N ILE A 262 -16.95 -10.97 10.67
CA ILE A 262 -16.17 -12.16 10.32
C ILE A 262 -17.13 -13.34 10.15
N ARG A 263 -17.09 -13.99 8.98
CA ARG A 263 -17.89 -15.18 8.70
C ARG A 263 -17.00 -16.42 8.67
N PRO A 264 -17.41 -17.53 9.32
CA PRO A 264 -16.70 -18.79 9.21
C PRO A 264 -16.58 -19.23 7.75
N GLY A 265 -15.37 -19.60 7.35
CA GLY A 265 -15.06 -20.05 6.00
C GLY A 265 -13.77 -20.86 6.02
N VAL A 266 -13.73 -21.90 5.19
CA VAL A 266 -12.57 -22.78 5.04
C VAL A 266 -12.44 -23.18 3.57
N GLY A 267 -11.21 -23.26 3.08
CA GLY A 267 -10.91 -23.72 1.74
C GLY A 267 -9.42 -24.02 1.56
N PRO A 268 -8.98 -24.32 0.33
CA PRO A 268 -7.58 -24.60 0.07
C PRO A 268 -6.70 -23.41 0.46
N GLY A 269 -5.86 -23.59 1.48
CA GLY A 269 -4.90 -22.57 1.91
C GLY A 269 -5.44 -21.46 2.79
N TYR A 270 -6.70 -21.50 3.25
CA TYR A 270 -7.27 -20.47 4.13
C TYR A 270 -8.32 -21.01 5.10
N GLN A 271 -8.44 -20.35 6.25
CA GLN A 271 -9.48 -20.58 7.25
C GLN A 271 -9.70 -19.29 8.06
N ASN A 272 -10.88 -18.69 7.95
CA ASN A 272 -11.15 -17.33 8.47
C ASN A 272 -11.24 -17.26 10.01
N VAL A 273 -11.62 -18.38 10.65
CA VAL A 273 -11.69 -18.52 12.11
C VAL A 273 -11.33 -19.94 12.50
N LEU A 274 -10.67 -20.13 13.64
CA LEU A 274 -10.41 -21.45 14.20
C LEU A 274 -11.73 -22.19 14.51
N GLU A 275 -11.67 -23.52 14.53
CA GLU A 275 -12.85 -24.32 14.92
C GLU A 275 -13.24 -24.06 16.38
N LYS A 276 -14.53 -24.24 16.69
CA LYS A 276 -15.08 -24.00 18.04
C LYS A 276 -14.34 -24.77 19.13
N LEU A 277 -14.16 -26.08 18.96
CA LEU A 277 -13.49 -26.91 19.95
C LEU A 277 -12.00 -26.59 20.06
N SER A 278 -11.38 -26.15 18.97
CA SER A 278 -9.95 -25.83 18.92
C SER A 278 -9.69 -24.49 19.60
N SER A 279 -10.55 -23.50 19.37
CA SER A 279 -10.54 -22.22 20.09
C SER A 279 -10.75 -22.41 21.59
N GLN A 280 -11.70 -23.25 21.99
CA GLN A 280 -11.93 -23.58 23.41
C GLN A 280 -10.69 -24.19 24.05
N ARG A 281 -10.00 -25.11 23.38
CA ARG A 281 -8.75 -25.70 23.89
C ARG A 281 -7.64 -24.67 24.07
N LEU A 282 -7.51 -23.70 23.16
CA LEU A 282 -6.52 -22.63 23.29
C LEU A 282 -6.84 -21.75 24.51
N LEU A 283 -8.09 -21.34 24.68
CA LEU A 283 -8.52 -20.57 25.84
C LEU A 283 -8.32 -21.34 27.15
N GLU A 284 -8.62 -22.64 27.18
CA GLU A 284 -8.40 -23.51 28.34
C GLU A 284 -6.91 -23.71 28.67
N ALA A 285 -6.07 -23.86 27.64
CA ALA A 285 -4.65 -24.16 27.77
C ALA A 285 -3.83 -22.93 28.19
N PHE A 286 -4.06 -21.80 27.52
CA PHE A 286 -3.28 -20.58 27.72
C PHE A 286 -3.89 -19.66 28.77
N LYS A 287 -5.20 -19.73 29.01
CA LYS A 287 -5.96 -18.83 29.91
C LYS A 287 -5.60 -17.35 29.71
N PRO A 288 -5.63 -16.83 28.48
CA PRO A 288 -5.12 -15.50 28.18
C PRO A 288 -5.99 -14.40 28.81
N ALA A 289 -5.33 -13.33 29.25
CA ALA A 289 -5.98 -12.08 29.63
C ALA A 289 -6.58 -11.37 28.40
N ILE A 290 -5.88 -11.44 27.26
CA ILE A 290 -6.31 -10.90 25.98
C ILE A 290 -5.72 -11.72 24.82
N VAL A 291 -6.44 -11.75 23.70
CA VAL A 291 -5.99 -12.36 22.44
C VAL A 291 -5.87 -11.29 21.36
N PHE A 292 -4.79 -11.32 20.58
CA PHE A 292 -4.63 -10.50 19.39
C PHE A 292 -4.54 -11.40 18.14
N SER A 293 -5.31 -11.07 17.11
CA SER A 293 -5.34 -11.80 15.84
C SER A 293 -5.19 -10.94 14.60
N GLY A 294 -4.94 -11.56 13.43
CA GLY A 294 -4.85 -10.94 12.11
C GLY A 294 -5.84 -11.57 11.12
N ASP A 295 -5.40 -11.89 9.89
CA ASP A 295 -6.08 -12.70 8.84
C ASP A 295 -7.38 -12.08 8.25
N ASP A 296 -8.28 -11.51 9.05
CA ASP A 296 -9.53 -10.90 8.55
C ASP A 296 -9.31 -9.49 7.97
N HIS A 297 -8.12 -8.92 8.14
CA HIS A 297 -7.64 -7.63 7.64
C HIS A 297 -8.35 -6.39 8.21
N ASP A 298 -9.58 -6.49 8.73
CA ASP A 298 -10.33 -5.39 9.33
C ASP A 298 -10.43 -5.54 10.85
N TYR A 299 -10.58 -4.42 11.55
CA TYR A 299 -10.67 -4.42 13.00
C TYR A 299 -11.89 -5.22 13.47
N CYS A 300 -11.72 -6.01 14.53
CA CYS A 300 -12.84 -6.70 15.16
C CYS A 300 -12.59 -6.95 16.64
N GLU A 301 -13.53 -6.52 17.49
CA GLU A 301 -13.55 -6.89 18.91
C GLU A 301 -14.58 -7.99 19.16
N TYR A 302 -14.18 -9.01 19.91
CA TYR A 302 -15.08 -10.06 20.35
C TYR A 302 -14.69 -10.58 21.73
N THR A 303 -15.67 -10.76 22.62
CA THR A 303 -15.45 -11.37 23.94
C THR A 303 -15.82 -12.84 23.90
N HIS A 304 -14.85 -13.70 24.19
CA HIS A 304 -15.04 -15.13 24.37
C HIS A 304 -15.54 -15.43 25.77
N HIS A 305 -16.54 -16.29 25.87
CA HIS A 305 -17.05 -16.78 27.15
C HIS A 305 -16.77 -18.27 27.25
N LEU A 306 -15.86 -18.66 28.13
CA LEU A 306 -15.50 -20.04 28.38
C LEU A 306 -16.12 -20.50 29.70
N SER A 307 -17.08 -21.44 29.61
CA SER A 307 -17.70 -22.08 30.76
C SER A 307 -16.99 -23.38 31.10
N LEU A 308 -16.11 -23.33 32.10
CA LEU A 308 -15.45 -24.50 32.66
C LEU A 308 -16.32 -25.15 33.74
N ARG A 309 -16.28 -26.49 33.84
CA ARG A 309 -17.04 -27.23 34.86
C ARG A 309 -16.56 -26.83 36.26
N ASN A 310 -17.46 -26.32 37.10
CA ASN A 310 -17.18 -25.87 38.48
C ASN A 310 -16.23 -24.66 38.59
N ALA A 311 -16.17 -23.80 37.58
CA ALA A 311 -15.42 -22.54 37.61
C ALA A 311 -16.30 -21.38 37.12
N PRO A 312 -15.99 -20.13 37.51
CA PRO A 312 -16.66 -18.96 36.95
C PRO A 312 -16.45 -18.91 35.43
N ILE A 313 -17.38 -18.23 34.73
CA ILE A 313 -17.23 -17.97 33.30
C ILE A 313 -15.97 -17.13 33.12
N GLN A 314 -15.00 -17.65 32.38
CA GLN A 314 -13.83 -16.90 31.98
C GLN A 314 -14.17 -16.08 30.75
N GLU A 315 -14.00 -14.77 30.87
CA GLU A 315 -14.15 -13.83 29.76
C GLU A 315 -12.78 -13.43 29.24
N THR A 316 -12.59 -13.55 27.93
CA THR A 316 -11.34 -13.17 27.27
C THR A 316 -11.69 -12.28 26.08
N LYS A 317 -11.18 -11.04 26.08
CA LYS A 317 -11.28 -10.16 24.93
C LYS A 317 -10.34 -10.65 23.82
N GLU A 318 -10.83 -10.68 22.59
CA GLU A 318 -10.03 -10.82 21.38
C GLU A 318 -10.14 -9.54 20.55
N VAL A 319 -8.98 -9.03 20.11
CA VAL A 319 -8.85 -7.93 19.15
C VAL A 319 -8.20 -8.47 17.88
N THR A 320 -8.97 -8.55 16.80
CA THR A 320 -8.44 -8.76 15.46
C THR A 320 -7.90 -7.42 14.95
N VAL A 321 -6.58 -7.35 14.81
CA VAL A 321 -5.83 -6.17 14.42
C VAL A 321 -6.01 -5.92 12.94
N LYS A 322 -6.23 -4.64 12.61
CA LYS A 322 -6.40 -4.20 11.24
C LYS A 322 -5.09 -4.31 10.47
N THR A 323 -5.17 -4.75 9.21
CA THR A 323 -4.02 -4.80 8.30
C THR A 323 -3.35 -3.43 8.16
N ILE A 324 -2.02 -3.42 8.10
CA ILE A 324 -1.24 -2.22 7.76
C ILE A 324 -1.21 -1.96 6.24
N SER A 325 -1.70 -2.90 5.43
CA SER A 325 -1.65 -2.83 3.97
C SER A 325 -2.89 -2.19 3.34
N MET A 326 -2.70 -1.33 2.34
CA MET A 326 -3.82 -0.71 1.61
C MET A 326 -4.51 -1.64 0.59
N VAL A 327 -4.00 -2.85 0.38
CA VAL A 327 -4.49 -3.78 -0.66
C VAL A 327 -5.28 -4.96 -0.11
N MET A 328 -5.71 -4.88 1.15
CA MET A 328 -6.30 -6.00 1.90
C MET A 328 -7.77 -5.75 2.26
N ASN A 329 -8.53 -5.27 1.27
CA ASN A 329 -9.98 -5.04 1.30
C ASN A 329 -10.49 -4.03 2.37
N VAL A 330 -9.59 -3.29 3.00
CA VAL A 330 -9.91 -2.15 3.87
C VAL A 330 -9.62 -0.82 3.16
N ARG A 331 -10.35 0.24 3.53
CA ARG A 331 -10.12 1.59 3.01
C ARG A 331 -9.07 2.33 3.80
N ARG A 332 -9.02 2.16 5.12
CA ARG A 332 -8.10 2.88 6.00
C ARG A 332 -7.26 1.88 6.79
N PRO A 333 -6.05 1.51 6.38
CA PRO A 333 -5.20 0.55 7.11
C PRO A 333 -4.97 0.96 8.58
N GLY A 334 -4.39 0.08 9.39
CA GLY A 334 -4.13 0.39 10.79
C GLY A 334 -3.00 -0.41 11.42
N PHE A 335 -2.78 -0.14 12.69
CA PHE A 335 -1.92 -0.90 13.60
C PHE A 335 -2.48 -0.75 15.02
N GLN A 336 -1.92 -1.49 15.96
CA GLN A 336 -2.46 -1.59 17.31
C GLN A 336 -1.38 -1.28 18.34
N LEU A 337 -1.69 -0.39 19.29
CA LEU A 337 -0.82 -0.05 20.42
C LEU A 337 -1.18 -0.95 21.60
N LEU A 338 -0.16 -1.48 22.30
CA LEU A 338 -0.29 -2.25 23.52
C LEU A 338 0.69 -1.71 24.57
N SER A 339 0.16 -1.21 25.68
CA SER A 339 0.91 -0.78 26.85
C SER A 339 0.85 -1.85 27.94
N LEU A 340 2.00 -2.19 28.52
CA LEU A 340 2.13 -3.22 29.55
C LEU A 340 2.76 -2.64 30.82
N ALA A 341 2.04 -2.74 31.94
CA ALA A 341 2.49 -2.28 33.24
C ALA A 341 3.24 -3.41 33.99
N PRO A 342 4.45 -3.16 34.50
CA PRO A 342 5.23 -4.19 35.22
C PRO A 342 4.60 -4.58 36.56
N ALA A 343 5.04 -5.70 37.13
CA ALA A 343 4.49 -6.26 38.38
C ALA A 343 4.51 -5.30 39.58
N LEU A 344 5.42 -4.33 39.59
CA LEU A 344 5.49 -3.29 40.62
C LEU A 344 4.25 -2.38 40.66
N LEU A 345 3.50 -2.32 39.55
CA LEU A 345 2.21 -1.63 39.45
C LEU A 345 1.01 -2.57 39.67
N HIS A 346 1.23 -3.88 39.83
CA HIS A 346 0.15 -4.86 40.03
C HIS A 346 -0.35 -4.78 41.47
N SER A 347 -1.22 -3.80 41.75
CA SER A 347 -2.20 -3.98 42.83
C SER A 347 -3.24 -5.02 42.37
N GLU A 348 -3.78 -5.82 43.29
CA GLU A 348 -4.76 -6.90 42.97
C GLU A 348 -6.00 -6.43 42.17
N THR A 349 -6.22 -5.12 42.09
CA THR A 349 -7.36 -4.47 41.42
C THR A 349 -7.00 -3.61 40.20
N SER A 350 -5.73 -3.51 39.83
CA SER A 350 -5.26 -2.63 38.74
C SER A 350 -5.15 -3.37 37.41
N GLU A 351 -5.64 -2.75 36.34
CA GLU A 351 -5.41 -3.23 34.97
C GLU A 351 -3.91 -3.22 34.66
N THR A 352 -3.36 -4.34 34.17
CA THR A 352 -1.93 -4.48 33.87
C THR A 352 -1.59 -4.27 32.41
N LEU A 353 -2.60 -4.19 31.55
CA LEU A 353 -2.48 -4.00 30.11
C LEU A 353 -3.56 -3.05 29.58
N ALA A 354 -3.20 -2.26 28.57
CA ALA A 354 -4.13 -1.39 27.87
C ALA A 354 -3.81 -1.39 26.38
N GLU A 355 -4.83 -1.33 25.53
CA GLU A 355 -4.66 -1.36 24.09
C GLU A 355 -5.51 -0.31 23.38
N ARG A 356 -5.03 0.16 22.22
CA ARG A 356 -5.78 1.07 21.36
C ARG A 356 -5.43 0.91 19.88
N PRO A 357 -6.42 0.82 18.97
CA PRO A 357 -6.15 0.83 17.54
C PRO A 357 -5.81 2.24 17.02
N CYS A 358 -4.88 2.30 16.07
CA CYS A 358 -4.56 3.49 15.28
C CYS A 358 -4.96 3.27 13.82
N VAL A 359 -5.52 4.31 13.20
CA VAL A 359 -6.04 4.26 11.82
C VAL A 359 -5.21 5.17 10.92
N LEU A 360 -4.88 4.67 9.73
CA LEU A 360 -4.06 5.31 8.71
C LEU A 360 -4.94 5.87 7.55
N PRO A 361 -4.37 6.71 6.67
CA PRO A 361 -5.15 7.37 5.62
C PRO A 361 -5.71 6.42 4.55
N ASP A 362 -6.85 6.79 3.96
CA ASP A 362 -7.41 6.11 2.78
C ASP A 362 -6.67 6.55 1.51
N GLN A 363 -5.54 5.90 1.22
CA GLN A 363 -4.70 6.22 0.07
C GLN A 363 -5.44 6.03 -1.26
N LEU A 364 -6.35 5.04 -1.34
CA LEU A 364 -7.10 4.79 -2.55
C LEU A 364 -8.12 5.91 -2.83
N ARG A 365 -8.72 6.50 -1.79
CA ARG A 365 -9.56 7.70 -1.91
C ARG A 365 -8.75 8.90 -2.38
N ILE A 366 -7.56 9.10 -1.84
CA ILE A 366 -6.67 10.19 -2.26
C ILE A 366 -6.39 10.07 -3.77
N TYR A 367 -6.02 8.88 -4.25
CA TYR A 367 -5.77 8.69 -5.69
C TYR A 367 -7.01 8.88 -6.55
N LEU A 368 -8.11 8.18 -6.21
CA LEU A 368 -9.28 8.11 -7.09
C LEU A 368 -10.20 9.33 -7.01
N GLN A 369 -10.37 9.92 -5.83
CA GLN A 369 -11.35 10.99 -5.59
C GLN A 369 -10.70 12.37 -5.50
N LEU A 370 -9.38 12.46 -5.29
CA LEU A 370 -8.69 13.74 -5.24
C LEU A 370 -7.74 13.92 -6.42
N TYR A 371 -6.76 13.04 -6.61
CA TYR A 371 -5.72 13.23 -7.63
C TYR A 371 -6.26 13.14 -9.06
N ILE A 372 -7.02 12.09 -9.39
CA ILE A 372 -7.57 11.93 -10.75
C ILE A 372 -8.48 13.11 -11.14
N PRO A 373 -9.50 13.50 -10.33
CA PRO A 373 -10.32 14.67 -10.66
C PRO A 373 -9.51 15.97 -10.75
N SER A 374 -8.60 16.21 -9.81
CA SER A 374 -7.74 17.40 -9.83
C SER A 374 -6.87 17.47 -11.07
N LEU A 375 -6.37 16.32 -11.54
CA LEU A 375 -5.57 16.21 -12.77
C LEU A 375 -6.40 16.55 -14.00
N ILE A 376 -7.58 15.94 -14.13
CA ILE A 376 -8.50 16.21 -15.24
C ILE A 376 -8.88 17.69 -15.28
N THR A 377 -9.25 18.27 -14.13
CA THR A 377 -9.59 19.69 -14.02
C THR A 377 -8.40 20.59 -14.35
N SER A 378 -7.20 20.27 -13.87
CA SER A 378 -5.97 21.02 -14.20
C SER A 378 -5.67 21.00 -15.69
N LEU A 379 -5.77 19.83 -16.33
CA LEU A 379 -5.57 19.67 -17.77
C LEU A 379 -6.62 20.46 -18.57
N LEU A 380 -7.88 20.46 -18.14
CA LEU A 380 -8.94 21.25 -18.75
C LEU A 380 -8.67 22.75 -18.62
N ILE A 381 -8.24 23.23 -17.44
CA ILE A 381 -7.88 24.64 -17.23
C ILE A 381 -6.73 25.05 -18.16
N VAL A 382 -5.66 24.25 -18.21
CA VAL A 382 -4.51 24.51 -19.10
C VAL A 382 -4.94 24.51 -20.56
N PHE A 383 -5.79 23.55 -20.97
CA PHE A 383 -6.35 23.48 -22.30
C PHE A 383 -7.17 24.74 -22.64
N LEU A 384 -8.09 25.17 -21.79
CA LEU A 384 -8.92 26.36 -22.01
C LEU A 384 -8.09 27.65 -22.05
N VAL A 385 -7.08 27.79 -21.19
CA VAL A 385 -6.14 28.93 -21.21
C VAL A 385 -5.34 28.95 -22.51
N SER A 386 -4.86 27.80 -22.97
CA SER A 386 -4.13 27.69 -24.24
C SER A 386 -5.02 28.03 -25.44
N LEU A 387 -6.30 27.67 -25.43
CA LEU A 387 -7.26 28.03 -26.48
C LEU A 387 -7.56 29.53 -26.52
N ARG A 388 -7.77 30.17 -25.36
CA ARG A 388 -7.97 31.63 -25.27
C ARG A 388 -6.73 32.42 -25.73
N HIS A 389 -5.54 31.85 -25.50
CA HIS A 389 -4.31 32.42 -26.03
C HIS A 389 -4.25 32.33 -27.56
N ARG A 390 -4.77 31.24 -28.16
CA ARG A 390 -4.86 31.10 -29.62
C ARG A 390 -5.87 32.09 -30.23
N SER A 391 -7.04 32.27 -29.64
CA SER A 391 -8.05 33.21 -30.17
C SER A 391 -7.57 34.66 -30.11
N THR A 392 -6.90 35.06 -29.02
CA THR A 392 -6.31 36.42 -28.92
C THR A 392 -5.17 36.67 -29.90
N PHE A 393 -4.38 35.65 -30.26
CA PHE A 393 -3.36 35.77 -31.31
C PHE A 393 -3.97 35.85 -32.71
N HIS A 394 -5.03 35.09 -33.01
CA HIS A 394 -5.76 35.21 -34.28
C HIS A 394 -6.39 36.60 -34.44
N ASN A 395 -7.11 37.08 -33.43
CA ASN A 395 -7.75 38.40 -33.49
C ASN A 395 -6.73 39.54 -33.64
N LYS A 396 -5.53 39.40 -33.07
CA LYS A 396 -4.45 40.40 -33.21
C LYS A 396 -3.75 40.31 -34.58
N ALA A 397 -3.66 39.11 -35.17
CA ALA A 397 -3.15 38.95 -36.53
C ALA A 397 -4.12 39.54 -37.56
N ASP A 398 -5.43 39.31 -37.38
CA ASP A 398 -6.47 39.88 -38.25
C ASP A 398 -6.58 41.39 -38.10
N SER A 399 -6.44 41.95 -36.89
CA SER A 399 -6.42 43.40 -36.68
C SER A 399 -5.19 44.05 -37.32
N ASN A 400 -4.02 43.42 -37.20
CA ASN A 400 -2.80 43.93 -37.84
C ASN A 400 -2.87 43.82 -39.38
N LEU A 401 -3.54 42.81 -39.93
CA LEU A 401 -3.79 42.72 -41.37
C LEU A 401 -4.74 43.82 -41.85
N ALA A 402 -5.78 44.13 -41.08
CA ALA A 402 -6.71 45.21 -41.38
C ALA A 402 -6.04 46.60 -41.27
N GLU A 403 -5.14 46.79 -40.30
CA GLU A 403 -4.37 48.02 -40.11
C GLU A 403 -3.32 48.23 -41.22
N VAL A 404 -2.71 47.15 -41.74
CA VAL A 404 -1.83 47.20 -42.91
C VAL A 404 -2.60 47.54 -44.19
N HIS A 405 -3.82 47.02 -44.37
CA HIS A 405 -4.69 47.42 -45.49
C HIS A 405 -5.18 48.87 -45.38
N LEU A 406 -5.46 49.37 -44.18
CA LEU A 406 -5.81 50.78 -43.96
C LEU A 406 -4.64 51.74 -44.18
N LEU A 407 -3.40 51.30 -43.95
CA LEU A 407 -2.20 52.10 -44.22
C LEU A 407 -1.82 52.08 -45.70
N SER A 408 -2.07 50.98 -46.43
CA SER A 408 -1.91 50.97 -47.90
C SER A 408 -2.92 51.88 -48.61
N ASP A 409 -4.13 52.03 -48.07
CA ASP A 409 -5.17 52.89 -48.66
C ASP A 409 -4.94 54.39 -48.39
N ILE A 410 -4.01 54.76 -47.49
CA ILE A 410 -3.65 56.16 -47.20
C ILE A 410 -2.46 56.63 -48.05
N GLU A 411 -1.62 55.73 -48.56
CA GLU A 411 -0.50 56.09 -49.46
C GLU A 411 -0.91 56.22 -50.94
N GLU A 412 -2.12 55.85 -51.34
CA GLU A 412 -2.62 55.96 -52.73
C GLU A 412 -3.46 57.23 -52.99
N GLY A 413 -3.06 58.34 -52.36
CA GLY A 413 -3.68 59.65 -52.53
C GLY A 413 -2.72 60.69 -53.09
N THR A 414 -2.13 60.48 -54.27
CA THR A 414 -1.66 61.52 -55.22
C THR A 414 -0.94 60.88 -56.41
N GLY A 415 -1.46 61.06 -57.63
CA GLY A 415 -0.72 60.74 -58.85
C GLY A 415 -1.59 60.26 -60.00
N ASP A 416 -1.84 61.19 -60.93
CA ASP A 416 -2.69 61.03 -62.10
C ASP A 416 -2.31 59.90 -63.08
N ALA A 417 -3.38 59.29 -63.60
CA ALA A 417 -3.63 58.81 -64.96
C ALA A 417 -2.45 58.56 -65.91
N VAL A 418 -2.32 57.31 -66.38
CA VAL A 418 -2.23 57.01 -67.82
C VAL A 418 -3.02 55.74 -68.13
N GLU A 419 -4.02 55.93 -68.98
CA GLU A 419 -4.86 54.93 -69.64
C GLU A 419 -4.06 54.16 -70.69
N SER A 420 -4.14 52.81 -70.69
CA SER A 420 -4.12 52.05 -71.95
C SER A 420 -4.82 50.70 -71.82
N THR A 421 -5.86 50.62 -72.63
CA THR A 421 -6.79 49.55 -72.94
C THR A 421 -6.08 48.38 -73.63
N PHE A 422 -6.40 47.12 -73.29
CA PHE A 422 -7.03 46.13 -74.21
C PHE A 422 -6.99 44.66 -73.71
N THR A 423 -8.18 44.06 -73.79
CA THR A 423 -8.55 42.66 -74.09
C THR A 423 -8.39 41.49 -73.10
N SER A 424 -9.57 41.13 -72.59
CA SER A 424 -10.09 39.79 -72.31
C SER A 424 -9.69 38.69 -73.31
N SER A 425 -9.30 37.53 -72.80
CA SER A 425 -9.57 36.24 -73.42
C SER A 425 -9.81 35.16 -72.37
N ARG A 426 -11.05 34.68 -72.38
CA ARG A 426 -11.59 33.54 -71.65
C ARG A 426 -11.24 32.25 -72.40
N ARG A 427 -10.74 31.21 -71.72
CA ARG A 427 -11.03 29.81 -72.08
C ARG A 427 -10.81 28.83 -70.93
N GLN A 428 -11.81 27.98 -70.78
CA GLN A 428 -11.93 26.86 -69.83
C GLN A 428 -11.43 25.55 -70.50
N PRO A 429 -11.51 24.38 -69.83
CA PRO A 429 -10.45 23.38 -69.79
C PRO A 429 -10.68 22.18 -70.73
N THR A 430 -9.67 21.33 -70.90
CA THR A 430 -9.87 19.96 -71.39
C THR A 430 -8.99 18.95 -70.66
N SER A 431 -9.56 17.76 -70.57
CA SER A 431 -9.14 16.57 -69.85
C SER A 431 -8.27 15.63 -70.70
N SER A 432 -7.43 14.85 -70.03
CA SER A 432 -7.02 13.46 -70.33
C SER A 432 -5.91 13.13 -69.32
N GLY A 433 -5.90 12.04 -68.56
CA GLY A 433 -6.36 10.68 -68.83
C GLY A 433 -5.11 9.81 -68.97
N ARG A 434 -4.72 9.10 -67.90
CA ARG A 434 -4.07 7.77 -68.00
C ARG A 434 -3.95 7.06 -66.65
N LEU A 435 -4.57 5.89 -66.63
CA LEU A 435 -4.34 4.81 -65.69
C LEU A 435 -2.89 4.31 -65.75
N ASN A 436 -2.36 3.86 -64.62
CA ASN A 436 -1.69 2.55 -64.58
C ASN A 436 -1.79 1.93 -63.19
N SER A 437 -2.32 0.72 -63.18
CA SER A 437 -2.33 -0.25 -62.11
C SER A 437 -0.96 -0.90 -61.95
N ARG A 438 -0.55 -1.18 -60.70
CA ARG A 438 0.17 -2.41 -60.39
C ARG A 438 0.07 -2.75 -58.91
N MET A 439 -0.59 -3.88 -58.69
CA MET A 439 -0.70 -4.64 -57.46
C MET A 439 0.43 -5.68 -57.50
N THR A 440 1.18 -5.82 -56.41
CA THR A 440 2.06 -6.98 -56.17
C THR A 440 2.13 -7.26 -54.67
N THR A 441 1.52 -8.38 -54.30
CA THR A 441 1.66 -9.11 -53.04
C THR A 441 2.96 -9.90 -53.01
N ILE A 442 3.77 -9.81 -51.94
CA ILE A 442 4.68 -10.87 -51.49
C ILE A 442 4.81 -10.82 -49.95
N ASN A 443 4.49 -11.93 -49.29
CA ASN A 443 4.98 -12.42 -47.98
C ASN A 443 5.67 -13.78 -48.30
N PRO A 444 6.41 -14.51 -47.42
CA PRO A 444 6.76 -14.28 -46.01
C PRO A 444 8.21 -14.69 -45.60
N GLY A 445 8.56 -14.46 -44.32
CA GLY A 445 9.47 -15.33 -43.55
C GLY A 445 10.88 -14.79 -43.25
N TRP A 446 11.28 -14.80 -41.95
CA TRP A 446 12.41 -15.61 -41.43
C TRP A 446 12.73 -15.35 -39.94
N ARG A 447 12.79 -16.47 -39.21
CA ARG A 447 13.71 -16.88 -38.11
C ARG A 447 13.68 -16.21 -36.73
N ILE A 448 13.28 -17.07 -35.78
CA ILE A 448 13.70 -17.11 -34.38
C ILE A 448 15.12 -17.70 -34.32
N ALA A 449 15.99 -17.10 -33.52
CA ALA A 449 17.22 -17.71 -32.99
C ALA A 449 17.31 -17.41 -31.47
N PRO A 450 17.91 -18.30 -30.66
CA PRO A 450 17.84 -18.28 -29.20
C PRO A 450 19.05 -17.59 -28.58
N GLU A 451 18.89 -16.84 -27.48
CA GLU A 451 20.05 -16.51 -26.65
C GLU A 451 19.69 -16.17 -25.19
N GLU A 452 20.22 -17.05 -24.32
CA GLU A 452 20.88 -16.82 -23.03
C GLU A 452 20.20 -16.06 -21.87
N ARG A 453 20.07 -16.83 -20.77
CA ARG A 453 19.88 -16.37 -19.40
C ARG A 453 20.97 -15.36 -19.02
N TYR A 454 20.59 -14.11 -18.81
CA TYR A 454 21.30 -13.19 -17.93
C TYR A 454 20.50 -12.99 -16.64
N SER A 455 20.98 -13.59 -15.56
CA SER A 455 20.64 -13.20 -14.19
C SER A 455 21.27 -11.82 -13.94
N LYS A 456 20.46 -10.77 -13.96
CA LYS A 456 20.78 -9.49 -13.32
C LYS A 456 19.79 -9.29 -12.18
N SER A 457 20.30 -9.30 -10.95
CA SER A 457 19.58 -8.72 -9.82
C SER A 457 19.40 -7.22 -10.11
N ASN A 458 18.22 -6.84 -10.59
CA ASN A 458 17.84 -5.44 -10.64
C ASN A 458 17.50 -5.00 -9.20
N SER A 459 18.53 -4.69 -8.41
CA SER A 459 18.34 -3.73 -7.33
C SER A 459 17.95 -2.40 -7.98
N PHE A 460 16.65 -2.08 -7.95
CA PHE A 460 16.14 -0.82 -8.48
C PHE A 460 16.73 0.32 -7.66
N ASN A 461 17.80 0.90 -8.18
CA ASN A 461 18.37 2.10 -7.61
C ASN A 461 17.45 3.27 -8.00
N VAL A 462 16.58 3.66 -7.07
CA VAL A 462 15.63 4.76 -7.24
C VAL A 462 16.38 6.00 -7.76
N SER A 463 17.63 6.23 -7.34
CA SER A 463 18.43 7.36 -7.83
C SER A 463 18.75 7.31 -9.34
N GLU A 464 19.03 6.13 -9.92
CA GLU A 464 19.30 5.99 -11.36
C GLU A 464 18.04 6.20 -12.19
N TRP A 465 16.90 5.68 -11.73
CA TRP A 465 15.61 5.92 -12.39
C TRP A 465 15.22 7.40 -12.32
N LEU A 466 15.47 8.07 -11.19
CA LEU A 466 15.23 9.50 -11.00
C LEU A 466 16.13 10.37 -11.89
N CYS A 467 17.42 10.03 -12.05
CA CYS A 467 18.33 10.69 -12.97
C CYS A 467 17.90 10.49 -14.43
N GLY A 468 17.56 9.27 -14.82
CA GLY A 468 17.06 8.97 -16.17
C GLY A 468 15.76 9.71 -16.51
N PHE A 469 14.85 9.86 -15.56
CA PHE A 469 13.60 10.61 -15.75
C PHE A 469 13.84 12.12 -15.81
N ALA A 470 14.78 12.66 -15.02
CA ALA A 470 15.19 14.06 -15.08
C ALA A 470 15.84 14.41 -16.44
N ASP A 471 16.68 13.53 -16.99
CA ASP A 471 17.32 13.73 -18.30
C ASP A 471 16.31 13.67 -19.46
N VAL A 472 15.26 12.86 -19.37
CA VAL A 472 14.15 12.87 -20.34
C VAL A 472 13.35 14.17 -20.30
N ILE A 473 13.19 14.79 -19.12
CA ILE A 473 12.51 16.08 -18.97
C ILE A 473 13.40 17.25 -19.49
N LEU A 474 14.72 17.13 -19.36
CA LEU A 474 15.67 18.19 -19.74
C LEU A 474 16.12 18.13 -21.21
N SER A 475 16.09 16.97 -21.87
CA SER A 475 16.68 16.77 -23.22
C SER A 475 15.79 17.14 -24.42
N ALA A 476 14.53 17.52 -24.24
CA ALA A 476 13.66 17.94 -25.34
C ALA A 476 13.83 19.42 -25.72
N SER A 477 15.02 19.80 -26.21
CA SER A 477 15.32 21.14 -26.76
C SER A 477 15.86 21.07 -28.19
N GLY A 478 15.08 20.44 -29.09
CA GLY A 478 15.35 20.45 -30.53
C GLY A 478 14.78 21.69 -31.23
N ARG A 479 15.65 22.50 -31.84
CA ARG A 479 15.29 23.57 -32.80
C ARG A 479 14.83 22.96 -34.13
N SER A 480 13.61 23.26 -34.60
CA SER A 480 13.33 23.31 -36.05
C SER A 480 12.04 24.05 -36.44
N ARG A 481 12.23 25.05 -37.31
CA ARG A 481 11.43 25.58 -38.44
C ARG A 481 9.89 25.57 -38.39
N GLY A 482 9.34 26.80 -38.38
CA GLY A 482 8.04 27.28 -38.90
C GLY A 482 6.78 26.44 -38.63
N PRO A 483 5.87 26.84 -37.72
CA PRO A 483 4.66 26.05 -37.45
C PRO A 483 3.46 26.56 -38.26
N SER A 484 2.70 25.63 -38.83
CA SER A 484 1.26 25.81 -39.04
C SER A 484 0.59 26.06 -37.67
N SER A 485 -0.42 26.94 -37.61
CA SER A 485 -0.95 27.46 -36.33
C SER A 485 -1.46 26.39 -35.36
N ARG A 486 -1.88 25.21 -35.86
CA ARG A 486 -2.27 24.05 -35.04
C ARG A 486 -1.08 23.41 -34.31
N ARG A 487 0.09 23.30 -34.94
CA ARG A 487 1.30 22.66 -34.36
C ARG A 487 1.90 23.52 -33.24
N SER A 488 1.81 24.85 -33.37
CA SER A 488 2.26 25.81 -32.35
C SER A 488 1.44 25.75 -31.06
N TRP A 489 0.12 25.57 -31.17
CA TRP A 489 -0.77 25.53 -30.00
C TRP A 489 -0.58 24.26 -29.18
N LEU A 490 -0.51 23.08 -29.82
CA LEU A 490 -0.28 21.82 -29.12
C LEU A 490 1.05 21.82 -28.35
N LEU A 491 2.12 22.34 -28.96
CA LEU A 491 3.41 22.50 -28.30
C LEU A 491 3.34 23.45 -27.10
N THR A 492 2.52 24.49 -27.18
CA THR A 492 2.31 25.45 -26.09
C THR A 492 1.55 24.81 -24.92
N PHE A 493 0.50 24.04 -25.22
CA PHE A 493 -0.25 23.26 -24.24
C PHE A 493 0.64 22.22 -23.55
N LEU A 494 1.40 21.43 -24.30
CA LEU A 494 2.32 20.43 -23.75
C LEU A 494 3.42 21.07 -22.88
N ARG A 495 3.93 22.24 -23.28
CA ARG A 495 4.87 23.02 -22.47
C ARG A 495 4.23 23.45 -21.15
N ASP A 496 3.00 23.93 -21.16
CA ASP A 496 2.29 24.31 -19.93
C ASP A 496 2.01 23.12 -19.01
N VAL A 497 1.60 21.98 -19.57
CA VAL A 497 1.41 20.74 -18.80
C VAL A 497 2.72 20.33 -18.13
N ARG A 498 3.82 20.30 -18.88
CA ARG A 498 5.16 20.05 -18.32
C ARG A 498 5.49 21.06 -17.22
N ASP A 499 5.30 22.34 -17.51
CA ASP A 499 5.62 23.44 -16.61
C ASP A 499 4.83 23.32 -15.29
N VAL A 500 3.57 22.88 -15.31
CA VAL A 500 2.78 22.57 -14.11
C VAL A 500 3.33 21.33 -13.39
N ALA A 501 3.68 20.28 -14.13
CA ALA A 501 4.03 18.97 -13.56
C ALA A 501 5.43 18.87 -12.93
N VAL A 502 6.41 19.68 -13.35
CA VAL A 502 7.80 19.57 -12.87
C VAL A 502 7.92 19.70 -11.35
N PHE A 503 7.31 20.74 -10.75
CA PHE A 503 7.42 20.94 -9.28
C PHE A 503 6.66 19.87 -8.47
N PRO A 504 5.41 19.53 -8.79
CA PRO A 504 4.68 18.43 -8.14
C PRO A 504 5.41 17.10 -8.19
N ILE A 505 5.97 16.74 -9.35
CA ILE A 505 6.75 15.51 -9.51
C ILE A 505 8.01 15.58 -8.64
N ALA A 506 8.73 16.71 -8.65
CA ALA A 506 9.90 16.89 -7.79
C ALA A 506 9.56 16.79 -6.30
N THR A 507 8.43 17.36 -5.86
CA THR A 507 7.92 17.23 -4.49
C THR A 507 7.59 15.78 -4.15
N PHE A 508 6.90 15.06 -5.03
CA PHE A 508 6.60 13.64 -4.83
C PHE A 508 7.87 12.79 -4.71
N ILE A 509 8.85 13.05 -5.58
CA ILE A 509 10.17 12.39 -5.56
C ILE A 509 10.89 12.68 -4.25
N PHE A 510 10.90 13.95 -3.81
CA PHE A 510 11.54 14.35 -2.57
C PHE A 510 10.90 13.67 -1.35
N ILE A 511 9.56 13.66 -1.26
CA ILE A 511 8.83 12.97 -0.20
C ILE A 511 9.12 11.47 -0.23
N THR A 512 9.11 10.87 -1.42
CA THR A 512 9.44 9.45 -1.59
C THR A 512 10.85 9.15 -1.10
N TRP A 513 11.84 9.95 -1.52
CA TRP A 513 13.22 9.81 -1.07
C TRP A 513 13.34 9.99 0.45
N TRP A 514 12.66 10.98 1.04
CA TRP A 514 12.65 11.23 2.47
C TRP A 514 12.05 10.07 3.28
N THR A 515 10.96 9.49 2.80
CA THR A 515 10.27 8.35 3.42
C THR A 515 11.04 7.04 3.26
N VAL A 516 11.83 6.89 2.19
CA VAL A 516 12.63 5.69 1.95
C VAL A 516 13.98 5.74 2.68
N SER A 517 14.56 6.93 2.84
CA SER A 517 15.92 7.10 3.38
C SER A 517 15.97 7.23 4.91
N ASN A 518 14.88 7.69 5.53
CA ASN A 518 14.71 7.80 6.98
C ASN A 518 13.51 6.98 7.41
#